data_AF-A0AAQ1ZLJ6-F1
#
_entry.id   AF-A0AAQ1ZLJ6-F1
#
_cell.length_a   1.000
_cell.length_b   1.000
_cell.length_c   1.000
_cell.angle_alpha   90.00
_cell.angle_beta   90.00
_cell.angle_gamma   90.00
#
_symmetry.space_group_name_H-M   'P 1'
#
loop_
_entity.id
_entity.type
_entity.pdbx_description
1 polymer ?
#
loop_
_entity_poly.entity_id
_entity_poly.type
_entity_poly.pdbx_seq_one_letter_code
_entity_poly.pdbx_strand_id
1 'polypeptide(L)'
;MTAKYNFIYEKLVTADDDVLGLIAYGIYKQHKIEFITKIKEDQHREPTQEECNTFFAASTTDSQLNNYRSQAETLLSETVGNIAKEELKHHEDEMLRNYQKEIKGCIPGNWTNFSLSVVAGVVSTILFSVIAGLFYFMGETSERSTKVRTQELMEKIQPVQQDSLSMHK
;
A
#
# COMPACT_ATOMS: atom_id res chain seq x y z
N MET A 1 0.17 -66.72 -4.04
CA MET A 1 1.31 -65.86 -3.68
C MET A 1 1.01 -64.41 -4.08
N THR A 2 -0.04 -63.82 -3.50
CA THR A 2 -0.67 -62.58 -4.00
C THR A 2 -0.57 -61.41 -3.01
N ALA A 3 -0.12 -61.67 -1.78
CA ALA A 3 -0.14 -60.71 -0.67
C ALA A 3 1.00 -59.68 -0.66
N LYS A 4 1.97 -59.74 -1.59
CA LYS A 4 3.17 -58.89 -1.53
C LYS A 4 3.04 -57.54 -2.26
N TYR A 5 2.02 -57.37 -3.11
CA TYR A 5 1.91 -56.18 -3.98
C TYR A 5 1.36 -54.94 -3.25
N ASN A 6 0.54 -55.11 -2.21
CA ASN A 6 -0.13 -54.00 -1.51
C ASN A 6 0.42 -53.69 -0.10
N PHE A 7 1.43 -54.43 0.36
CA PHE A 7 1.93 -54.33 1.74
C PHE A 7 2.28 -52.90 2.17
N ILE A 8 3.03 -52.16 1.33
CA ILE A 8 3.43 -50.78 1.67
C ILE A 8 2.25 -49.81 1.64
N TYR A 9 1.30 -50.03 0.74
CA TYR A 9 0.11 -49.19 0.67
C TYR A 9 -0.69 -49.31 1.98
N GLU A 10 -0.97 -50.53 2.43
CA GLU A 10 -1.69 -50.80 3.69
C GLU A 10 -0.94 -50.30 4.94
N LYS A 11 0.39 -50.15 4.86
CA LYS A 11 1.20 -49.59 5.95
C LYS A 11 1.20 -48.06 5.99
N LEU A 12 1.01 -47.41 4.85
CA LEU A 12 1.06 -45.95 4.74
C LEU A 12 -0.32 -45.32 4.68
N VAL A 13 -1.33 -46.01 4.16
CA VAL A 13 -2.68 -45.51 3.94
C VAL A 13 -3.65 -46.24 4.86
N THR A 14 -4.25 -45.49 5.78
CA THR A 14 -5.10 -46.05 6.85
C THR A 14 -6.59 -46.03 6.51
N ALA A 15 -7.00 -45.19 5.56
CA ALA A 15 -8.36 -45.04 5.08
C ALA A 15 -8.36 -44.52 3.62
N ASP A 16 -9.47 -44.67 2.91
CA ASP A 16 -9.60 -44.22 1.51
C ASP A 16 -9.45 -42.69 1.37
N ASP A 17 -9.75 -41.93 2.42
CA ASP A 17 -9.63 -40.47 2.52
C ASP A 17 -8.37 -40.01 3.27
N ASP A 18 -7.43 -40.91 3.57
CA ASP A 18 -6.13 -40.58 4.17
C ASP A 18 -5.21 -39.91 3.15
N VAL A 19 -5.49 -38.64 2.84
CA VAL A 19 -4.71 -37.81 1.90
C VAL A 19 -3.23 -37.80 2.27
N LEU A 20 -2.92 -37.72 3.57
CA LEU A 20 -1.55 -37.74 4.07
C LEU A 20 -0.86 -39.06 3.73
N GLY A 21 -1.54 -40.19 3.96
CA GLY A 21 -1.07 -41.52 3.59
C GLY A 21 -0.90 -41.71 2.09
N LEU A 22 -1.82 -41.19 1.27
CA LEU A 22 -1.73 -41.23 -0.19
C LEU A 22 -0.51 -40.46 -0.72
N ILE A 23 -0.23 -39.28 -0.15
CA ILE A 23 0.98 -38.51 -0.46
C ILE A 23 2.22 -39.29 -0.01
N ALA A 24 2.23 -39.84 1.21
CA ALA A 24 3.35 -40.64 1.71
C ALA A 24 3.63 -41.87 0.83
N TYR A 25 2.59 -42.52 0.33
CA TYR A 25 2.71 -43.61 -0.64
C TYR A 25 3.31 -43.16 -1.97
N GLY A 26 2.91 -41.99 -2.47
CA GLY A 26 3.53 -41.34 -3.64
C GLY A 26 5.03 -41.12 -3.44
N ILE A 27 5.43 -40.57 -2.28
CA ILE A 27 6.84 -40.36 -1.93
C ILE A 27 7.61 -41.69 -1.90
N TYR A 28 7.04 -42.74 -1.30
CA TYR A 28 7.65 -44.08 -1.33
C TYR A 28 7.87 -44.58 -2.77
N LYS A 29 6.89 -44.40 -3.66
CA LYS A 29 7.00 -44.82 -5.06
C LYS A 29 8.08 -44.03 -5.79
N GLN A 30 8.19 -42.74 -5.53
CA GLN A 30 9.26 -41.91 -6.07
C GLN A 30 10.63 -42.43 -5.62
N HIS A 31 10.82 -42.70 -4.32
CA HIS A 31 12.06 -43.27 -3.80
C HIS A 31 12.41 -44.63 -4.45
N LYS A 32 11.41 -45.48 -4.70
CA LYS A 32 11.61 -46.74 -5.43
C LYS A 32 12.07 -46.49 -6.88
N ILE A 33 11.49 -45.51 -7.57
CA ILE A 33 11.91 -45.14 -8.93
C ILE A 33 13.35 -44.64 -8.91
N GLU A 34 13.69 -43.74 -8.00
CA GLU A 34 15.05 -43.21 -7.85
C GLU A 34 16.09 -44.31 -7.61
N PHE A 35 15.78 -45.27 -6.73
CA PHE A 35 16.63 -46.43 -6.49
C PHE A 35 16.87 -47.25 -7.77
N ILE A 36 15.82 -47.56 -8.52
CA ILE A 36 15.90 -48.33 -9.77
C ILE A 36 16.71 -47.56 -10.82
N THR A 37 16.40 -46.28 -11.01
CA THR A 37 17.08 -45.42 -11.99
C THR A 37 18.56 -45.33 -11.70
N LYS A 38 18.94 -45.14 -10.43
CA LYS A 38 20.34 -45.06 -10.04
C LYS A 38 21.14 -46.33 -10.36
N ILE A 39 20.57 -47.52 -10.12
CA ILE A 39 21.23 -48.79 -10.49
C ILE A 39 21.38 -48.90 -12.01
N LYS A 40 20.36 -48.48 -12.77
CA LYS A 40 20.43 -48.49 -14.24
C LYS A 40 21.52 -47.58 -14.76
N GLU A 41 21.66 -46.39 -14.20
CA GLU A 41 22.68 -45.40 -14.59
C GLU A 41 24.08 -45.88 -14.19
N ASP A 42 24.26 -46.34 -12.95
CA ASP A 42 25.57 -46.71 -12.42
C ASP A 42 26.07 -48.05 -12.98
N GLN A 43 25.18 -49.02 -13.19
CA GLN A 43 25.53 -50.41 -13.52
C GLN A 43 25.02 -50.90 -14.87
N HIS A 44 24.28 -50.07 -15.61
CA HIS A 44 23.78 -50.39 -16.96
C HIS A 44 22.92 -51.66 -17.02
N ARG A 45 22.22 -51.97 -15.93
CA ARG A 45 21.33 -53.14 -15.80
C ARG A 45 20.14 -52.85 -14.88
N GLU A 46 19.14 -53.72 -14.93
CA GLU A 46 18.06 -53.73 -13.93
C GLU A 46 18.57 -54.18 -12.55
N PRO A 47 17.93 -53.74 -11.45
CA PRO A 47 18.24 -54.24 -10.11
C PRO A 47 18.03 -55.75 -9.98
N THR A 48 18.93 -56.42 -9.27
CA THR A 48 18.77 -57.84 -8.95
C THR A 48 17.65 -58.04 -7.94
N GLN A 49 17.21 -59.29 -7.77
CA GLN A 49 16.22 -59.62 -6.75
C GLN A 49 16.73 -59.36 -5.33
N GLU A 50 18.03 -59.52 -5.09
CA GLU A 50 18.67 -59.25 -3.81
C GLU A 50 18.68 -57.74 -3.51
N GLU A 51 19.04 -56.91 -4.48
CA GLU A 51 18.98 -55.44 -4.37
C GLU A 51 17.55 -54.96 -4.13
N CYS A 52 16.57 -55.53 -4.83
CA CYS A 52 15.14 -55.26 -4.60
C CYS A 52 14.70 -55.64 -3.17
N ASN A 53 15.17 -56.77 -2.65
CA ASN A 53 14.83 -57.22 -1.31
C ASN A 53 15.48 -56.32 -0.24
N THR A 54 16.72 -55.89 -0.46
CA THR A 54 17.43 -54.95 0.41
C THR A 54 16.71 -53.61 0.45
N PHE A 55 16.32 -53.06 -0.71
CA PHE A 55 15.51 -51.84 -0.77
C PHE A 55 14.18 -52.03 -0.03
N PHE A 56 13.48 -53.14 -0.27
CA PHE A 56 12.23 -53.43 0.42
C PHE A 56 12.44 -53.43 1.95
N ALA A 57 13.40 -54.20 2.46
CA ALA A 57 13.67 -54.29 3.89
C ALA A 57 14.03 -52.93 4.52
N ALA A 58 14.84 -52.10 3.84
CA ALA A 58 15.21 -50.78 4.32
C ALA A 58 14.01 -49.80 4.28
N SER A 59 13.21 -49.85 3.21
CA SER A 59 12.08 -48.96 2.99
C SER A 59 10.82 -49.32 3.78
N THR A 60 10.73 -50.52 4.33
CA THR A 60 9.60 -51.01 5.13
C THR A 60 9.82 -50.91 6.64
N THR A 61 10.94 -50.35 7.10
CA THR A 61 11.16 -50.14 8.55
C THR A 61 10.20 -49.10 9.10
N ASP A 62 9.79 -49.23 10.36
CA ASP A 62 8.86 -48.28 10.99
C ASP A 62 9.39 -46.84 10.95
N SER A 63 10.70 -46.67 11.14
CA SER A 63 11.37 -45.36 11.02
C SER A 63 11.21 -44.77 9.62
N GLN A 64 11.41 -45.57 8.57
CA GLN A 64 11.30 -45.09 7.20
C GLN A 64 9.84 -44.83 6.79
N LEU A 65 8.89 -45.66 7.24
CA LEU A 65 7.47 -45.43 7.03
C LEU A 65 7.01 -44.12 7.68
N ASN A 66 7.44 -43.87 8.92
CA ASN A 66 7.19 -42.60 9.61
C ASN A 66 7.85 -41.42 8.90
N ASN A 67 9.05 -41.62 8.35
CA ASN A 67 9.73 -40.59 7.58
C ASN A 67 8.95 -40.20 6.32
N TYR A 68 8.37 -41.16 5.57
CA TYR A 68 7.50 -40.82 4.44
C TYR A 68 6.25 -40.05 4.86
N ARG A 69 5.62 -40.42 5.98
CA ARG A 69 4.46 -39.68 6.52
C ARG A 69 4.84 -38.28 6.97
N SER A 70 5.98 -38.11 7.61
CA SER A 70 6.51 -36.82 8.03
C SER A 70 6.83 -35.92 6.83
N GLN A 71 7.44 -36.46 5.76
CA GLN A 71 7.66 -35.71 4.52
C GLN A 71 6.34 -35.29 3.86
N ALA A 72 5.35 -36.18 3.84
CA ALA A 72 4.02 -35.88 3.31
C ALA A 72 3.33 -34.76 4.11
N GLU A 73 3.49 -34.76 5.43
CA GLU A 73 2.92 -33.75 6.33
C GLU A 73 3.52 -32.37 6.06
N THR A 74 4.84 -32.31 5.94
CA THR A 74 5.57 -31.09 5.58
C THR A 74 5.10 -30.57 4.22
N LEU A 75 5.11 -31.42 3.18
CA LEU A 75 4.70 -31.04 1.83
C LEU A 75 3.26 -30.51 1.78
N LEU A 76 2.33 -31.18 2.45
CA LEU A 76 0.94 -30.77 2.52
C LEU A 76 0.79 -29.45 3.27
N SER A 77 1.44 -29.31 4.42
CA SER A 77 1.39 -28.10 5.25
C SER A 77 1.96 -26.89 4.53
N GLU A 78 3.10 -27.06 3.85
CA GLU A 78 3.71 -26.00 3.04
C GLU A 78 2.82 -25.61 1.87
N THR A 79 2.24 -26.59 1.17
CA THR A 79 1.36 -26.33 0.02
C THR A 79 0.12 -25.55 0.46
N VAL A 80 -0.57 -26.00 1.51
CA VAL A 80 -1.76 -25.32 2.05
C VAL A 80 -1.39 -23.93 2.58
N GLY A 81 -0.28 -23.81 3.30
CA GLY A 81 0.21 -22.53 3.81
C GLY A 81 0.53 -21.52 2.71
N ASN A 82 1.14 -21.98 1.61
CA ASN A 82 1.43 -21.13 0.46
C ASN A 82 0.16 -20.66 -0.26
N ILE A 83 -0.80 -21.57 -0.49
CA ILE A 83 -2.07 -21.24 -1.12
C ILE A 83 -2.85 -20.23 -0.26
N ALA A 84 -2.97 -20.48 1.04
CA ALA A 84 -3.66 -19.58 1.95
C ALA A 84 -3.00 -18.20 2.00
N LYS A 85 -1.67 -18.15 2.00
CA LYS A 85 -0.91 -16.89 1.99
C LYS A 85 -1.10 -16.12 0.67
N GLU A 86 -1.15 -16.81 -0.46
CA GLU A 86 -1.40 -16.19 -1.76
C GLU A 86 -2.81 -15.59 -1.84
N GLU A 87 -3.82 -16.35 -1.39
CA GLU A 87 -5.22 -15.90 -1.37
C GLU A 87 -5.43 -14.71 -0.44
N LEU A 88 -4.85 -14.75 0.77
CA LEU A 88 -4.89 -13.63 1.71
C LEU A 88 -4.25 -12.38 1.11
N LYS A 89 -3.08 -12.52 0.48
CA LYS A 89 -2.40 -11.41 -0.18
C LYS A 89 -3.25 -10.85 -1.33
N HIS A 90 -3.89 -11.72 -2.11
CA HIS A 90 -4.77 -11.30 -3.20
C HIS A 90 -5.95 -10.47 -2.68
N HIS A 91 -6.61 -10.93 -1.61
CA HIS A 91 -7.69 -10.19 -0.97
C HIS A 91 -7.24 -8.88 -0.33
N GLU A 92 -6.07 -8.84 0.32
CA GLU A 92 -5.49 -7.62 0.86
C GLU A 92 -5.25 -6.58 -0.25
N ASP A 93 -4.63 -7.00 -1.35
CA ASP A 93 -4.36 -6.14 -2.51
C ASP A 93 -5.65 -5.64 -3.16
N GLU A 94 -6.68 -6.49 -3.27
CA GLU A 94 -7.99 -6.12 -3.80
C GLU A 94 -8.70 -5.11 -2.89
N MET A 95 -8.73 -5.35 -1.58
CA MET A 95 -9.31 -4.45 -0.58
C MET A 95 -8.63 -3.08 -0.60
N LEU A 96 -7.29 -3.03 -0.65
CA LEU A 96 -6.55 -1.78 -0.74
C LEU A 96 -6.87 -1.01 -2.03
N ARG A 97 -6.99 -1.70 -3.17
CA ARG A 97 -7.40 -1.08 -4.44
C ARG A 97 -8.81 -0.52 -4.37
N ASN A 98 -9.74 -1.27 -3.79
CA ASN A 98 -11.12 -0.85 -3.61
C ASN A 98 -11.23 0.37 -2.69
N TYR A 99 -10.55 0.36 -1.53
CA TYR A 99 -10.50 1.52 -0.66
C TYR A 99 -9.89 2.75 -1.33
N GLN A 100 -8.78 2.59 -2.06
CA GLN A 100 -8.19 3.70 -2.81
C GLN A 100 -9.16 4.27 -3.85
N LYS A 101 -9.91 3.40 -4.53
CA LYS A 101 -10.93 3.80 -5.51
C LYS A 101 -12.10 4.52 -4.85
N GLU A 102 -12.62 3.99 -3.75
CA GLU A 102 -13.74 4.58 -3.00
C GLU A 102 -13.34 5.93 -2.39
N ILE A 103 -12.19 6.02 -1.72
CA ILE A 103 -11.66 7.28 -1.16
C ILE A 103 -11.49 8.32 -2.27
N LYS A 104 -10.88 7.96 -3.41
CA LYS A 104 -10.77 8.87 -4.56
C LYS A 104 -12.14 9.30 -5.10
N GLY A 105 -13.14 8.43 -5.03
CA GLY A 105 -14.52 8.74 -5.41
C GLY A 105 -15.24 9.69 -4.45
N CYS A 106 -14.91 9.63 -3.16
CA CYS A 106 -15.51 10.50 -2.13
C CYS A 106 -14.85 11.88 -2.02
N ILE A 107 -13.58 12.02 -2.43
CA ILE A 107 -12.92 13.32 -2.46
C ILE A 107 -13.46 14.10 -3.68
N PRO A 108 -14.15 15.23 -3.48
CA PRO A 108 -14.71 15.98 -4.60
C PRO A 108 -13.57 16.46 -5.51
N GLY A 109 -13.54 15.95 -6.75
CA GLY A 109 -12.58 16.31 -7.79
C GLY A 109 -12.71 17.75 -8.32
N ASN A 110 -13.27 18.67 -7.55
CA ASN A 110 -13.50 20.06 -7.96
C ASN A 110 -12.28 20.95 -7.65
N TRP A 111 -11.08 20.45 -8.00
CA TRP A 111 -9.85 21.24 -7.96
C TRP A 111 -9.94 22.52 -8.80
N THR A 112 -10.76 22.52 -9.85
CA THR A 112 -11.08 23.69 -10.67
C THR A 112 -11.83 24.77 -9.88
N ASN A 113 -12.82 24.40 -9.07
CA ASN A 113 -13.56 25.37 -8.25
C ASN A 113 -12.71 25.85 -7.07
N PHE A 114 -11.88 24.96 -6.50
CA PHE A 114 -10.93 25.33 -5.47
C PHE A 114 -9.87 26.32 -6.00
N SER A 115 -9.25 26.04 -7.15
CA SER A 115 -8.25 26.93 -7.75
C SER A 115 -8.84 28.27 -8.18
N LEU A 116 -10.05 28.26 -8.74
CA LEU A 116 -10.79 29.48 -9.08
C LEU A 116 -11.05 30.35 -7.84
N SER A 117 -11.39 29.73 -6.71
CA SER A 117 -11.63 30.43 -5.44
C SER A 117 -10.35 31.05 -4.88
N VAL A 118 -9.21 30.35 -4.94
CA VAL A 118 -7.91 30.87 -4.49
C VAL A 118 -7.47 32.06 -5.34
N VAL A 119 -7.58 31.95 -6.68
CA VAL A 119 -7.21 33.03 -7.60
C VAL A 119 -8.12 34.26 -7.42
N ALA A 120 -9.43 34.06 -7.30
CA ALA A 120 -10.38 35.14 -7.04
C ALA A 120 -10.05 35.87 -5.72
N GLY A 121 -9.67 35.11 -4.68
CA GLY A 121 -9.19 35.67 -3.41
C GLY A 121 -7.97 36.57 -3.59
N VAL A 122 -6.93 36.10 -4.29
CA VAL A 122 -5.71 36.88 -4.56
C VAL A 122 -6.01 38.13 -5.38
N VAL A 123 -6.88 38.05 -6.40
CA VAL A 123 -7.27 39.22 -7.19
C VAL A 123 -8.04 40.23 -6.33
N SER A 124 -8.91 39.76 -5.44
CA SER A 124 -9.71 40.63 -4.56
C SER A 124 -8.84 41.41 -3.57
N THR A 125 -7.79 40.78 -3.00
CA THR A 125 -6.87 41.44 -2.07
C THR A 125 -6.02 42.49 -2.78
N ILE A 126 -5.58 42.22 -4.01
CA ILE A 126 -4.89 43.21 -4.85
C ILE A 126 -5.82 44.41 -5.11
N LEU A 127 -7.06 44.15 -5.52
CA LEU A 127 -8.03 45.20 -5.82
C LEU A 127 -8.34 46.08 -4.60
N PHE A 128 -8.55 45.44 -3.43
CA PHE A 128 -8.75 46.14 -2.16
C PHE A 128 -7.55 47.00 -1.79
N SER A 129 -6.33 46.49 -1.99
CA SER A 129 -5.09 47.23 -1.68
C SER A 129 -4.94 48.46 -2.56
N VAL A 130 -5.31 48.39 -3.85
CA VAL A 130 -5.32 49.54 -4.76
C VAL A 130 -6.33 50.59 -4.30
N ILE A 131 -7.56 50.17 -3.96
CA ILE A 131 -8.61 51.07 -3.50
C ILE A 131 -8.19 51.75 -2.18
N ALA A 132 -7.67 51.00 -1.22
CA ALA A 132 -7.16 51.54 0.05
C ALA A 132 -6.02 52.54 -0.18
N GLY A 133 -5.11 52.25 -1.10
CA GLY A 133 -4.03 53.17 -1.50
C GLY A 133 -4.54 54.47 -2.11
N LEU A 134 -5.58 54.41 -2.95
CA LEU A 134 -6.23 55.61 -3.50
C LEU A 134 -6.89 56.46 -2.42
N PHE A 135 -7.61 55.84 -1.47
CA PHE A 135 -8.19 56.55 -0.33
C PHE A 135 -7.13 57.19 0.55
N TYR A 136 -6.02 56.48 0.82
CA TYR A 136 -4.90 57.02 1.57
C TYR A 136 -4.29 58.24 0.88
N PHE A 137 -4.05 58.16 -0.44
CA PHE A 137 -3.51 59.26 -1.23
C PHE A 137 -4.46 60.46 -1.29
N MET A 138 -5.76 60.23 -1.44
CA MET A 138 -6.77 61.30 -1.47
C MET A 138 -6.92 61.96 -0.09
N GLY A 139 -6.77 61.20 1.00
CA GLY A 139 -6.74 61.73 2.36
C GLY A 139 -5.54 62.64 2.63
N GLU A 140 -4.33 62.18 2.29
CA GLU A 140 -3.09 62.95 2.49
C GLU A 140 -3.04 64.24 1.64
N THR A 141 -3.51 64.17 0.39
CA THR A 141 -3.60 65.36 -0.48
C THR A 141 -4.69 66.33 -0.04
N SER A 142 -5.82 65.83 0.48
CA SER A 142 -6.89 66.64 1.08
C SER A 142 -6.39 67.40 2.30
N GLU A 143 -5.65 66.76 3.21
CA GLU A 143 -5.05 67.43 4.37
C GLU A 143 -4.07 68.54 3.98
N ARG A 144 -3.22 68.33 2.97
CA ARG A 144 -2.30 69.37 2.49
C ARG A 144 -3.04 70.56 1.86
N SER A 145 -4.06 70.29 1.04
CA SER A 145 -4.86 71.35 0.41
C SER A 145 -5.67 72.15 1.43
N THR A 146 -6.28 71.48 2.41
CA THR A 146 -7.01 72.16 3.48
C THR A 146 -6.10 72.96 4.39
N LYS A 147 -4.93 72.44 4.79
CA LYS A 147 -3.94 73.17 5.62
C LYS A 147 -3.40 74.44 4.93
N VAL A 148 -3.11 74.37 3.63
CA VAL A 148 -2.65 75.55 2.86
C VAL A 148 -3.79 76.58 2.75
N ARG A 149 -5.01 76.14 2.43
CA ARG A 149 -6.16 77.04 2.31
C ARG A 149 -6.57 77.66 3.64
N THR A 150 -6.48 76.93 4.76
CA THR A 150 -6.73 77.50 6.09
C THR A 150 -5.64 78.48 6.49
N GLN A 151 -4.36 78.23 6.19
CA GLN A 151 -3.28 79.19 6.41
C GLN A 151 -3.46 80.48 5.59
N GLU A 152 -3.77 80.37 4.29
CA GLU A 152 -4.07 81.55 3.45
C GLU A 152 -5.29 82.35 3.95
N LEU A 153 -6.32 81.65 4.45
CA LEU A 153 -7.50 82.31 5.05
C LEU A 153 -7.14 82.98 6.38
N MET A 154 -6.33 82.35 7.23
CA MET A 154 -5.87 82.93 8.49
C MET A 154 -4.97 84.16 8.27
N GLU A 155 -4.09 84.10 7.26
CA GLU A 155 -3.23 85.23 6.87
C GLU A 155 -4.04 86.39 6.29
N LYS A 156 -5.06 86.12 5.44
CA LYS A 156 -5.98 87.16 4.93
C LYS A 156 -6.86 87.80 5.99
N ILE A 157 -7.13 87.11 7.10
CA ILE A 157 -7.90 87.65 8.23
C ILE A 157 -7.01 88.52 9.14
N GLN A 158 -5.69 88.30 9.15
CA GLN A 158 -4.77 88.96 10.07
C GLN A 158 -4.46 90.47 9.83
N PRO A 159 -4.60 91.10 8.65
CA PRO A 159 -4.44 92.55 8.55
C PRO A 159 -5.72 93.35 8.90
N VAL A 160 -6.87 92.72 9.09
CA VAL A 160 -8.14 93.46 9.30
C VAL A 160 -8.33 93.94 10.75
N GLN A 161 -7.58 93.42 11.72
CA GLN A 161 -7.81 93.72 13.14
C GLN A 161 -6.87 94.80 13.73
N GLN A 162 -5.94 95.38 12.96
CA GLN A 162 -4.96 96.35 13.50
C GLN A 162 -5.28 97.83 13.22
N ASP A 163 -6.26 98.14 12.35
CA ASP A 163 -6.66 99.53 12.04
C ASP A 163 -7.89 100.04 12.82
N SER A 164 -8.52 99.22 13.68
CA SER A 164 -9.71 99.62 14.46
C SER A 164 -9.43 99.99 15.93
N LEU A 165 -8.16 100.11 16.34
CA LEU A 165 -7.75 100.48 17.71
C LEU A 165 -6.88 101.74 17.82
N SER A 166 -6.70 102.51 16.73
CA SER A 166 -5.98 103.80 16.73
C SER A 166 -6.89 104.97 16.32
N MET A 167 -7.96 105.20 17.07
CA MET A 167 -8.73 106.46 17.04
C MET A 167 -9.05 106.93 18.46
N HIS A 168 -8.03 107.12 19.31
CA HIS A 168 -8.03 108.07 20.45
C HIS A 168 -6.73 107.95 21.28
N LYS A 169 -5.75 108.82 20.99
CA LYS A 169 -5.23 109.80 21.95
C LYS A 169 -4.35 110.82 21.22
#